data_AF-A0A917VGD3-F1
#
_entry.id   AF-A0A917VGD3-F1
#
_cell.length_a   1.000
_cell.length_b   1.000
_cell.length_c   1.000
_cell.angle_alpha   90.00
_cell.angle_beta   90.00
_cell.angle_gamma   90.00
#
_symmetry.space_group_name_H-M   'P 1'
#
loop_
_entity.id
_entity.type
_entity.pdbx_description
1 polymer ?
#
loop_
_entity_poly.entity_id
_entity_poly.type
_entity_poly.pdbx_seq_one_letter_code
_entity_poly.pdbx_strand_id
1 'polypeptide(L)' 'MDSVKTTRRVAGFLLVVAAFMVFEWIMLGFNLADGHPKAFYVVHGILIAVNLLLALVIGLIAWRFLRTADR' A
#
# COMPACT_ATOMS: atom_id res chain seq x y z
N MET A 1 28.69 1.95 1.71
CA MET A 1 27.76 2.95 2.31
C MET A 1 26.36 2.91 1.68
N ASP A 2 26.19 2.38 0.46
CA ASP A 2 24.94 2.46 -0.29
C ASP A 2 23.85 1.47 0.15
N SER A 3 24.23 0.30 0.68
CA SER A 3 23.28 -0.67 1.23
C SER A 3 22.46 -0.10 2.39
N VAL A 4 23.08 0.68 3.27
CA VAL A 4 22.40 1.36 4.40
C VAL A 4 21.37 2.39 3.91
N LYS A 5 21.65 3.11 2.81
CA LYS A 5 20.69 4.05 2.22
C LYS A 5 19.49 3.31 1.63
N THR A 6 19.71 2.19 0.95
CA THR A 6 18.64 1.33 0.43
C THR A 6 17.77 0.77 1.55
N THR A 7 18.37 0.24 2.61
CA THR A 7 17.63 -0.26 3.79
C THR A 7 16.79 0.83 4.44
N ARG A 8 17.30 2.06 4.57
CA ARG A 8 16.53 3.19 5.10
C ARG A 8 15.36 3.60 4.21
N ARG A 9 15.52 3.54 2.87
CA ARG A 9 14.44 3.83 1.91
C ARG A 9 13.34 2.77 1.97
N VAL A 10 13.72 1.50 2.02
CA VAL A 10 12.76 0.38 2.14
C VAL A 10 12.05 0.44 3.50
N ALA A 11 12.77 0.70 4.58
CA ALA A 11 12.16 0.88 5.90
C ALA A 11 11.14 2.04 5.91
N GLY A 12 11.49 3.17 5.31
CA GLY A 12 10.55 4.30 5.15
C GLY A 12 9.32 3.92 4.34
N PHE A 13 9.50 3.19 3.23
CA PHE A 13 8.38 2.69 2.43
C PHE A 13 7.46 1.76 3.23
N LEU A 14 8.03 0.80 3.96
CA LEU A 14 7.27 -0.13 4.80
C LEU A 14 6.51 0.59 5.91
N LEU A 15 7.08 1.65 6.50
CA LEU A 15 6.39 2.49 7.49
C LEU A 15 5.18 3.23 6.89
N VAL A 16 5.31 3.75 5.66
CA VAL A 16 4.19 4.38 4.95
C VAL A 16 3.09 3.37 4.66
N VAL A 17 3.45 2.17 4.20
CA VAL A 17 2.50 1.07 3.99
C VAL A 17 1.81 0.68 5.31
N ALA A 18 2.56 0.54 6.40
CA ALA A 18 2.01 0.21 7.71
C ALA A 18 1.04 1.29 8.22
N ALA A 19 1.39 2.57 8.09
CA ALA A 19 0.51 3.69 8.45
C ALA A 19 -0.77 3.70 7.59
N PHE A 20 -0.64 3.42 6.29
CA PHE A 20 -1.78 3.28 5.39
C PHE A 20 -2.70 2.14 5.84
N MET A 21 -2.16 0.95 6.16
CA MET A 21 -2.94 -0.18 6.68
C MET A 21 -3.73 0.20 7.94
N VAL A 22 -3.10 0.88 8.92
CA VAL A 22 -3.80 1.33 10.14
C VAL A 22 -4.96 2.27 9.81
N PHE A 23 -4.75 3.21 8.87
CA PHE A 23 -5.81 4.09 8.40
C PHE A 23 -6.97 3.32 7.74
N GLU A 24 -6.68 2.29 6.94
CA GLU A 24 -7.70 1.42 6.33
C GLU A 24 -8.60 0.77 7.39
N TRP A 25 -7.99 0.20 8.43
CA TRP A 25 -8.70 -0.48 9.53
C TRP A 25 -9.55 0.47 10.37
N ILE A 26 -9.06 1.68 10.63
CA ILE A 26 -9.84 2.73 11.33
C ILE A 26 -11.08 3.10 10.51
N MET A 27 -10.90 3.35 9.22
CA MET A 27 -11.99 3.71 8.32
C MET A 27 -13.00 2.58 8.16
N LEU A 28 -12.55 1.32 8.12
CA LEU A 28 -13.42 0.15 8.13
C LEU A 28 -14.29 0.10 9.40
N GLY A 29 -13.68 0.34 10.57
CA GLY A 29 -14.39 0.36 11.85
C GLY A 29 -15.49 1.42 11.90
N PHE A 30 -15.22 2.64 11.42
CA PHE A 30 -16.23 3.70 11.32
C PHE A 30 -17.35 3.37 10.34
N ASN A 31 -17.03 2.70 9.23
CA ASN A 31 -18.02 2.38 8.20
C ASN A 31 -18.86 1.13 8.49
N LEU A 32 -18.39 0.25 9.38
CA LEU A 32 -19.17 -0.86 9.91
C LEU A 32 -20.19 -0.40 10.96
N ALA A 33 -20.10 0.84 11.44
CA ALA A 33 -21.08 1.41 12.35
C ALA A 33 -22.41 1.70 11.61
N ASP A 34 -23.51 1.48 12.31
CA ASP A 34 -24.85 1.67 11.77
C ASP A 34 -25.07 3.11 11.28
N GLY A 35 -25.69 3.27 10.11
CA GLY A 35 -26.07 4.58 9.54
C GLY A 35 -25.27 5.04 8.32
N HIS A 36 -24.32 4.24 7.79
CA HIS A 36 -23.42 4.64 6.70
C HIS A 36 -23.57 3.83 5.37
N PRO A 37 -24.77 3.72 4.77
CA PRO A 37 -25.03 2.80 3.65
C PRO A 37 -24.23 3.10 2.35
N LYS A 38 -23.74 4.33 2.16
CA LYS A 38 -22.92 4.70 0.98
C LYS A 38 -21.45 4.98 1.28
N ALA A 39 -21.12 5.34 2.52
CA ALA A 39 -19.73 5.64 2.89
C ALA A 39 -18.87 4.38 2.93
N PHE A 40 -19.46 3.22 3.26
CA PHE A 40 -18.81 1.90 3.21
C PHE A 40 -18.15 1.62 1.86
N TYR A 41 -18.92 1.78 0.78
CA TYR A 41 -18.48 1.46 -0.58
C TYR A 41 -17.47 2.45 -1.15
N VAL A 42 -17.61 3.74 -0.83
CA VAL A 42 -16.68 4.77 -1.32
C VAL A 42 -15.30 4.58 -0.70
N VAL A 43 -15.24 4.38 0.61
CA VAL A 43 -13.99 4.11 1.32
C VAL A 43 -13.39 2.80 0.82
N HIS A 44 -14.16 1.71 0.78
CA HIS A 44 -13.67 0.43 0.23
C HIS A 44 -13.12 0.57 -1.19
N GLY A 45 -13.82 1.32 -2.05
CA GLY A 45 -13.38 1.56 -3.42
C GLY A 45 -12.03 2.29 -3.49
N ILE A 46 -11.82 3.30 -2.64
CA ILE A 46 -10.53 4.02 -2.56
C ILE A 46 -9.42 3.09 -2.06
N LEU A 47 -9.69 2.30 -1.01
CA LEU A 47 -8.72 1.36 -0.43
C LEU A 47 -8.28 0.32 -1.48
N ILE A 48 -9.23 -0.25 -2.21
CA ILE A 48 -8.96 -1.16 -3.33
C ILE A 48 -8.11 -0.46 -4.40
N ALA A 49 -8.50 0.74 -4.83
CA ALA A 49 -7.77 1.48 -5.87
C ALA A 49 -6.31 1.77 -5.48
N VAL A 50 -6.08 2.20 -4.23
CA VAL A 50 -4.73 2.49 -3.72
C VAL A 50 -3.91 1.22 -3.59
N ASN A 51 -4.47 0.14 -3.06
CA ASN A 51 -3.77 -1.15 -2.96
C ASN A 51 -3.41 -1.73 -4.34
N LEU A 52 -4.29 -1.61 -5.32
CA LEU A 52 -4.00 -2.02 -6.70
C LEU A 52 -2.87 -1.18 -7.32
N LEU A 53 -2.87 0.13 -7.07
CA LEU A 53 -1.79 1.01 -7.54
C LEU A 53 -0.44 0.66 -6.90
N LEU A 54 -0.43 0.40 -5.59
CA LEU A 54 0.75 -0.06 -4.86
C LEU A 54 1.26 -1.40 -5.40
N ALA A 55 0.37 -2.37 -5.60
CA ALA A 55 0.69 -3.68 -6.16
C ALA A 55 1.28 -3.56 -7.57
N LEU A 56 0.72 -2.69 -8.42
CA LEU A 56 1.24 -2.41 -9.75
C LEU A 56 2.66 -1.83 -9.69
N VAL A 57 2.89 -0.81 -8.85
CA VAL A 57 4.20 -0.18 -8.72
C VAL A 57 5.25 -1.17 -8.22
N ILE A 58 4.95 -1.92 -7.15
CA ILE A 58 5.85 -2.95 -6.62
C ILE A 58 6.10 -4.03 -7.69
N GLY A 59 5.06 -4.50 -8.38
CA GLY A 59 5.15 -5.49 -9.44
C GLY A 59 6.05 -5.03 -10.59
N LEU A 60 5.91 -3.78 -11.03
CA LEU A 60 6.75 -3.20 -12.08
C LEU A 60 8.22 -3.09 -11.64
N ILE A 61 8.47 -2.70 -10.38
CA ILE A 61 9.82 -2.62 -9.82
C ILE A 61 10.44 -4.02 -9.76
N ALA A 62 9.74 -5.01 -9.19
CA ALA A 62 10.19 -6.39 -9.09
C ALA A 62 10.46 -7.00 -10.49
N TRP A 63 9.56 -6.76 -11.44
CA TRP A 63 9.70 -7.21 -12.83
C TRP A 63 10.94 -6.63 -13.52
N ARG A 64 11.28 -5.37 -13.23
CA ARG A 64 12.49 -4.74 -13.77
C ARG A 64 13.75 -5.36 -13.15
N PHE A 65 13.75 -5.62 -11.84
CA PHE A 65 14.89 -6.25 -11.16
C PHE A 65 15.14 -7.68 -11.66
N LEU A 66 14.10 -8.49 -11.82
CA LEU A 66 14.18 -9.85 -12.38
C LEU A 66 14.85 -9.85 -13.76
N ARG A 67 14.42 -8.97 -14.66
CA ARG A 67 15.01 -8.87 -16.02
C ARG A 67 16.46 -8.38 -16.07
N THR A 68 16.95 -7.73 -15.01
CA THR A 68 18.38 -7.39 -14.87
C THR A 68 19.19 -8.48 -14.19
N ALA A 69 18.56 -9.38 -13.43
CA ALA A 69 19.24 -10.50 -12.78
C ALA A 69 19.50 -11.66 -13.77
N ASP A 70 18.67 -11.79 -14.80
CA ASP A 70 18.82 -12.79 -15.88
C ASP A 70 19.87 -12.40 -16.95
N ARG A 71 20.64 -11.32 -16.76
CA ARG A 71 21.78 -10.92 -17.62
C ARG A 71 23.08 -10.99 -16.84
#